data_AF-A0A5C7ZKR9-F1
#
_entry.id   AF-A0A5C7ZKR9-F1
#
_cell.length_a   1.000
_cell.length_b   1.000
_cell.length_c   1.000
_cell.angle_alpha   90.00
_cell.angle_beta   90.00
_cell.angle_gamma   90.00
#
_symmetry.space_group_name_H-M   'P 1'
#
loop_
_entity.id
_entity.type
_entity.pdbx_description
1 polymer ?
#
loop_
_entity_poly.entity_id
_entity_poly.type
_entity_poly.pdbx_seq_one_letter_code
_entity_poly.pdbx_strand_id
1 'polypeptide(L)'
;MKSRRQASMGSVPDNTINLQTPRAQRVFHSQGSALAPKKGFLMQLAFIGAITMSILGVVFAMQNNVPVTVNLLVWRFDSTLAMILLMAIAFGAAVVSLLTTPMTLKRHWQTNRLLRQVAELEKTCDLQRGRIADLQRQIPAESVGEDPKPYVGLKQLLTGNSDTPAGDRTP
;
A
#
# COMPACT_ATOMS: atom_id res chain seq x y z
N MET A 1 52.38 4.10 64.87
CA MET A 1 53.26 2.92 64.70
C MET A 1 52.98 2.29 63.34
N LYS A 2 54.06 2.06 62.57
CA LYS A 2 54.30 0.94 61.63
C LYS A 2 53.05 0.24 61.09
N SER A 3 52.85 0.23 59.78
CA SER A 3 53.31 -0.84 58.87
C SER A 3 52.27 -0.81 57.75
N ARG A 4 52.51 -1.14 56.49
CA ARG A 4 53.59 -1.82 55.76
C ARG A 4 53.24 -1.52 54.29
N ARG A 5 54.23 -1.27 53.43
CA ARG A 5 54.64 -2.19 52.35
C ARG A 5 53.43 -2.71 51.54
N GLN A 6 53.39 -2.62 50.22
CA GLN A 6 54.48 -2.93 49.29
C GLN A 6 53.96 -2.79 47.86
N ALA A 7 54.92 -2.69 46.93
CA ALA A 7 54.86 -3.17 45.54
C ALA A 7 53.85 -2.46 44.62
N SER A 8 54.33 -1.66 43.67
CA SER A 8 54.97 -2.11 42.43
C SER A 8 54.04 -3.02 41.63
N MET A 9 53.56 -2.48 40.51
CA MET A 9 53.87 -2.97 39.15
C MET A 9 52.62 -2.94 38.27
N GLY A 10 52.71 -2.17 37.18
CA GLY A 10 52.10 -2.46 35.88
C GLY A 10 50.58 -2.52 35.79
N SER A 11 49.98 -1.50 35.18
CA SER A 11 49.27 -1.67 33.89
C SER A 11 48.56 -0.36 33.53
N VAL A 12 48.93 0.18 32.38
CA VAL A 12 48.05 0.96 31.49
C VAL A 12 46.98 -0.04 31.02
N PRO A 13 45.68 0.27 30.95
CA PRO A 13 45.13 1.46 30.28
C PRO A 13 43.92 2.10 30.98
N ASP A 14 43.60 3.36 30.65
CA ASP A 14 42.18 3.70 30.51
C ASP A 14 41.97 4.96 29.67
N ASN A 15 41.21 4.73 28.60
CA ASN A 15 40.63 5.69 27.69
C ASN A 15 39.70 6.62 28.47
N THR A 16 40.20 7.80 28.86
CA THR A 16 39.40 8.84 29.50
C THR A 16 38.82 9.78 28.46
N ILE A 17 37.55 9.50 28.20
CA ILE A 17 36.48 10.38 27.75
C ILE A 17 36.61 11.78 28.38
N ASN A 18 36.37 12.81 27.57
CA ASN A 18 35.39 13.90 27.75
C ASN A 18 35.95 15.30 27.50
N LEU A 19 35.41 15.97 26.47
CA LEU A 19 35.26 17.43 26.43
C LEU A 19 33.91 17.75 25.77
N GLN A 20 32.86 17.67 26.59
CA GLN A 20 31.71 18.57 26.69
C GLN A 20 31.57 19.67 25.61
N THR A 21 30.45 19.71 24.90
CA THR A 21 29.67 20.95 24.71
C THR A 21 28.20 20.63 24.37
N PRO A 22 27.25 20.96 25.26
CA PRO A 22 25.82 20.78 25.02
C PRO A 22 25.31 21.93 24.14
N ARG A 23 25.22 21.70 22.82
CA ARG A 23 24.42 22.59 21.96
C ARG A 23 22.95 22.31 22.19
N ALA A 24 22.36 23.15 23.02
CA ALA A 24 20.98 23.60 23.00
C ALA A 24 20.10 22.96 21.89
N GLN A 25 19.28 22.00 22.31
CA GLN A 25 17.83 22.14 22.23
C GLN A 25 17.31 22.60 20.85
N ARG A 26 17.66 21.85 19.80
CA ARG A 26 17.02 22.00 18.49
C ARG A 26 15.71 21.23 18.51
N VAL A 27 14.65 22.02 18.64
CA VAL A 27 13.31 21.73 18.12
C VAL A 27 12.57 20.66 18.92
N PHE A 28 11.76 21.16 19.86
CA PHE A 28 10.43 20.63 20.10
C PHE A 28 9.79 20.32 18.75
N HIS A 29 9.89 19.07 18.29
CA HIS A 29 8.96 18.57 17.30
C HIS A 29 7.61 18.61 18.00
N SER A 30 6.85 19.65 17.69
CA SER A 30 5.42 19.69 17.86
C SER A 30 4.85 18.37 17.33
N GLN A 31 4.54 17.45 18.24
CA GLN A 31 3.51 16.46 18.00
C GLN A 31 2.18 17.20 17.90
N GLY A 32 2.02 17.95 16.81
CA GLY A 32 0.74 18.40 16.32
C GLY A 32 0.04 17.18 15.74
N SER A 33 -0.66 16.46 16.62
CA SER A 33 -2.06 16.10 16.43
C SER A 33 -2.60 16.02 15.00
N ALA A 34 -1.96 15.24 14.13
CA ALA A 34 -2.66 14.67 12.98
C ALA A 34 -3.37 13.41 13.48
N LEU A 35 -4.44 13.60 14.26
CA LEU A 35 -5.44 12.58 14.57
C LEU A 35 -6.17 12.21 13.27
N ALA A 36 -5.45 11.58 12.33
CA ALA A 36 -6.06 10.91 11.21
C ALA A 36 -6.90 9.79 11.83
N PRO A 37 -8.24 9.91 11.83
CA PRO A 37 -9.06 8.98 12.57
C PRO A 37 -8.85 7.60 11.95
N LYS A 38 -8.52 6.61 12.80
CA LYS A 38 -8.32 5.23 12.34
C LYS A 38 -9.58 4.83 11.56
N LYS A 39 -9.45 4.31 10.33
CA LYS A 39 -10.63 3.95 9.50
C LYS A 39 -11.68 3.11 10.26
N GLY A 40 -11.25 2.21 11.15
CA GLY A 40 -12.16 1.45 12.01
C GLY A 40 -12.95 2.30 13.01
N PHE A 41 -12.34 3.36 13.56
CA PHE A 41 -13.00 4.32 14.44
C PHE A 41 -14.05 5.14 13.70
N LEU A 42 -13.77 5.58 12.47
CA LEU A 42 -14.78 6.27 11.63
C LEU A 42 -16.00 5.39 11.38
N MET A 43 -15.79 4.10 11.08
CA MET A 43 -16.89 3.16 10.82
C MET A 43 -17.75 2.91 12.08
N GLN A 44 -17.10 2.79 13.25
CA GLN A 44 -17.79 2.63 14.53
C GLN A 44 -18.56 3.90 14.92
N LEU A 45 -17.96 5.07 14.76
CA LEU A 45 -18.60 6.35 15.07
C LEU A 45 -19.81 6.59 14.16
N ALA A 46 -19.69 6.28 12.87
CA ALA A 46 -20.82 6.37 11.94
C ALA A 46 -21.96 5.44 12.34
N PHE A 47 -21.66 4.20 12.77
CA PHE A 47 -22.66 3.25 13.21
C PHE A 47 -23.37 3.70 14.50
N ILE A 48 -22.59 4.14 15.50
CA ILE A 48 -23.13 4.67 16.77
C ILE A 48 -23.98 5.91 16.48
N GLY A 49 -23.46 6.86 15.69
CA GLY A 49 -24.18 8.07 15.30
C GLY A 49 -25.48 7.78 14.57
N ALA A 50 -25.51 6.78 13.69
CA ALA A 50 -26.72 6.35 12.99
C ALA A 50 -27.78 5.80 13.95
N ILE A 51 -27.39 4.95 14.91
CA ILE A 51 -28.30 4.42 15.93
C ILE A 51 -28.83 5.55 16.81
N THR A 52 -27.95 6.43 17.30
CA THR A 52 -28.36 7.57 18.12
C THR A 52 -29.34 8.48 17.38
N MET A 53 -29.06 8.82 16.12
CA MET A 53 -30.00 9.62 15.32
C MET A 53 -31.32 8.92 15.05
N SER A 54 -31.31 7.60 14.86
CA SER A 54 -32.53 6.81 14.70
C SER A 54 -33.41 6.89 15.96
N ILE A 55 -32.83 6.67 17.14
CA ILE A 55 -33.54 6.76 18.42
C ILE A 55 -34.09 8.17 18.63
N LEU A 56 -33.28 9.21 18.39
CA LEU A 56 -33.71 10.60 18.50
C LEU A 56 -34.88 10.91 17.56
N GLY A 57 -34.83 10.44 16.31
CA GLY A 57 -35.92 10.60 15.35
C GLY A 57 -37.22 9.94 15.81
N VAL A 58 -37.14 8.71 16.34
CA VAL A 58 -38.31 7.99 16.86
C VAL A 58 -38.91 8.72 18.07
N VAL A 59 -38.08 9.11 19.03
CA VAL A 59 -38.53 9.84 20.22
C VAL A 59 -39.13 11.19 19.83
N PHE A 60 -38.51 11.92 18.90
CA PHE A 60 -39.01 13.18 18.38
C PHE A 60 -40.40 13.02 17.75
N ALA A 61 -40.59 11.98 16.94
CA ALA A 61 -41.88 11.67 16.33
C ALA A 61 -42.95 11.27 17.36
N MET A 62 -42.55 10.53 18.41
CA MET A 62 -43.47 10.07 19.44
C MET A 62 -43.87 11.18 20.42
N GLN A 63 -42.94 12.08 20.75
CA GLN A 63 -43.21 13.26 21.58
C GLN A 63 -44.03 14.31 20.83
N ASN A 64 -43.80 14.47 19.52
CA ASN A 64 -44.51 15.43 18.67
C ASN A 64 -45.59 14.71 17.86
N ASN A 65 -46.63 14.23 18.55
CA ASN A 65 -47.77 13.53 17.93
C ASN A 65 -48.83 14.48 17.34
N VAL A 66 -48.46 15.75 17.11
CA VAL A 66 -49.34 16.71 16.42
C VAL A 66 -49.46 16.27 14.95
N PRO A 67 -50.67 16.19 14.40
CA PRO A 67 -50.85 15.85 12.99
C PRO A 67 -50.22 16.94 12.11
N VAL A 68 -49.44 16.50 11.13
CA VAL A 68 -48.76 17.35 10.14
C VAL A 68 -49.43 17.15 8.80
N THR A 69 -49.90 18.25 8.21
CA THR A 69 -50.44 18.27 6.86
C THR A 69 -49.30 18.33 5.85
N VAL A 70 -49.20 17.32 5.00
CA VAL A 70 -48.25 17.29 3.88
C VAL A 70 -49.01 17.55 2.58
N ASN A 71 -48.60 18.58 1.83
CA ASN A 71 -49.18 18.93 0.55
C ASN A 71 -48.18 18.64 -0.58
N LEU A 72 -48.35 17.50 -1.24
CA LEU A 72 -47.56 17.01 -2.36
C LEU A 72 -48.21 17.42 -3.69
N LEU A 73 -47.95 18.64 -4.17
CA LEU A 73 -48.40 19.22 -5.45
C LEU A 73 -49.92 19.18 -5.72
N VAL A 74 -50.51 18.00 -5.85
CA VAL A 74 -51.96 17.73 -6.02
C VAL A 74 -52.56 16.91 -4.85
N TRP A 75 -51.74 16.38 -3.95
CA TRP A 75 -52.13 15.45 -2.90
C TRP A 75 -51.95 16.08 -1.52
N ARG A 76 -53.00 16.05 -0.69
CA ARG A 76 -52.94 16.52 0.69
C ARG A 76 -53.24 15.39 1.65
N PHE A 77 -52.32 15.13 2.58
CA PHE A 77 -52.49 14.12 3.61
C PHE A 77 -52.24 14.72 4.98
N ASP A 78 -53.16 14.45 5.90
CA ASP A 78 -52.96 14.72 7.32
C ASP A 78 -52.46 13.43 7.97
N SER A 79 -51.23 13.44 8.45
CA SER A 79 -50.60 12.27 9.04
C SER A 79 -49.77 12.66 10.25
N THR A 80 -49.54 11.71 11.16
CA THR A 80 -48.64 11.95 12.29
C THR A 80 -47.21 12.04 11.79
N LEU A 81 -46.39 12.81 12.51
CA LEU A 81 -44.97 12.94 12.20
C LEU A 81 -44.26 11.58 12.14
N ALA A 82 -44.68 10.62 12.99
CA ALA A 82 -44.17 9.26 13.01
C ALA A 82 -44.36 8.53 11.68
N MET A 83 -45.55 8.60 11.08
CA MET A 83 -45.81 7.94 9.80
C MET A 83 -44.99 8.56 8.66
N ILE A 84 -44.90 9.89 8.64
CA ILE A 84 -44.12 10.62 7.64
C ILE A 84 -42.64 10.26 7.76
N LEU A 85 -42.10 10.24 8.98
CA LEU A 85 -40.71 9.89 9.23
C LEU A 85 -40.41 8.43 8.85
N LEU A 86 -41.29 7.49 9.19
CA LEU A 86 -41.16 6.08 8.81
C LEU A 86 -41.14 5.93 7.30
N MET A 87 -42.09 6.55 6.58
CA MET A 87 -42.08 6.55 5.12
C MET A 87 -40.79 7.15 4.55
N ALA A 88 -40.32 8.28 5.08
CA ALA A 88 -39.10 8.92 4.60
C ALA A 88 -37.87 7.99 4.76
N ILE A 89 -37.75 7.31 5.90
CA ILE A 89 -36.69 6.33 6.14
C ILE A 89 -36.83 5.13 5.20
N ALA A 90 -38.04 4.62 5.01
CA ALA A 90 -38.31 3.49 4.11
C ALA A 90 -37.95 3.85 2.65
N PHE A 91 -38.37 5.03 2.17
CA PHE A 91 -38.01 5.52 0.84
C PHE A 91 -36.50 5.74 0.71
N GLY A 92 -35.85 6.34 1.72
CA GLY A 92 -34.39 6.49 1.74
C GLY A 92 -33.67 5.15 1.64
N ALA A 93 -34.09 4.15 2.43
CA ALA A 93 -33.53 2.80 2.38
C ALA A 93 -33.78 2.11 1.03
N ALA A 94 -34.96 2.29 0.43
CA ALA A 94 -35.29 1.76 -0.89
C ALA A 94 -34.42 2.37 -2.00
N VAL A 95 -34.20 3.69 -1.96
CA VAL A 95 -33.33 4.37 -2.92
C VAL A 95 -31.88 3.92 -2.74
N VAL A 96 -31.38 3.86 -1.50
CA VAL A 96 -30.01 3.40 -1.24
C VAL A 96 -29.82 1.95 -1.66
N SER A 97 -30.77 1.05 -1.37
CA SER A 97 -30.67 -0.36 -1.77
C SER A 97 -30.70 -0.51 -3.29
N LEU A 98 -31.57 0.26 -3.97
CA LEU A 98 -31.66 0.23 -5.43
C LEU A 98 -30.39 0.78 -6.09
N LEU A 99 -29.76 1.82 -5.53
CA LEU A 99 -28.50 2.38 -6.02
C LEU A 99 -27.27 1.51 -5.68
N THR A 100 -27.30 0.80 -4.55
CA THR A 100 -26.19 -0.06 -4.11
C THR A 100 -26.07 -1.29 -5.02
N THR A 101 -27.20 -1.86 -5.44
CA THR A 101 -27.27 -3.09 -6.25
C THR A 101 -26.47 -3.03 -7.58
N PRO A 102 -26.61 -2.00 -8.45
CA PRO A 102 -25.80 -1.91 -9.66
C PRO A 102 -24.33 -1.56 -9.37
N MET A 103 -24.05 -0.85 -8.28
CA MET A 103 -22.71 -0.37 -7.93
C MET A 103 -21.82 -1.48 -7.35
N THR A 104 -22.39 -2.39 -6.55
CA THR A 104 -21.68 -3.58 -6.05
C THR A 104 -21.50 -4.62 -7.14
N LEU A 105 -22.49 -4.80 -8.04
CA LEU A 105 -22.39 -5.74 -9.15
C LEU A 105 -21.22 -5.39 -10.09
N LYS A 106 -21.06 -4.11 -10.45
CA LYS A 106 -19.87 -3.66 -11.22
C LYS A 106 -18.56 -3.94 -10.49
N ARG A 107 -18.51 -3.75 -9.17
CA ARG A 107 -17.32 -4.07 -8.37
C ARG A 107 -16.98 -5.56 -8.43
N HIS A 108 -17.96 -6.45 -8.30
CA HIS A 108 -17.74 -7.89 -8.42
C HIS A 108 -17.19 -8.30 -9.79
N TRP A 109 -17.66 -7.65 -10.86
CA TRP A 109 -17.16 -7.89 -12.21
C TRP A 109 -15.72 -7.40 -12.39
N GLN A 110 -15.36 -6.26 -11.79
CA GLN A 110 -13.99 -5.76 -11.79
C GLN A 110 -13.06 -6.69 -11.01
N THR A 111 -13.48 -7.20 -9.85
CA THR A 111 -12.72 -8.19 -9.07
C THR A 111 -12.49 -9.48 -9.85
N ASN A 112 -13.51 -9.97 -10.55
CA ASN A 112 -13.39 -11.18 -11.35
C ASN A 112 -12.49 -10.98 -12.59
N ARG A 113 -12.48 -9.76 -13.16
CA ARG A 113 -11.59 -9.40 -14.28
C ARG A 113 -10.13 -9.26 -13.82
N LEU A 114 -9.89 -8.71 -12.63
CA LEU A 114 -8.58 -8.66 -11.99
C LEU A 114 -8.05 -10.07 -11.69
N LEU A 115 -8.89 -10.97 -11.16
CA LEU A 115 -8.53 -12.38 -10.94
C LEU A 115 -8.17 -13.10 -12.25
N ARG A 116 -8.90 -12.84 -13.33
CA ARG A 116 -8.56 -13.38 -14.66
C ARG A 116 -7.23 -12.87 -15.19
N GLN A 117 -6.92 -11.59 -15.00
CA GLN A 117 -5.63 -11.02 -15.38
C GLN A 117 -4.48 -11.63 -14.59
N VAL A 118 -4.66 -11.85 -13.28
CA VAL A 118 -3.66 -12.54 -12.45
C VAL A 118 -3.42 -13.96 -12.94
N ALA A 119 -4.48 -14.72 -13.21
CA ALA A 119 -4.37 -16.09 -13.72
C ALA A 119 -3.75 -16.17 -15.12
N GLU A 120 -3.97 -15.17 -15.97
CA GLU A 120 -3.35 -15.08 -17.30
C GLU A 120 -1.87 -14.72 -17.20
N LEU A 121 -1.51 -13.77 -16.33
CA LEU A 121 -0.11 -13.42 -16.06
C LEU A 121 0.67 -14.62 -15.48
N GLU A 122 0.07 -15.35 -14.55
CA GLU A 122 0.69 -16.55 -13.96
C GLU A 122 0.98 -17.62 -15.02
N LYS A 123 0.02 -17.88 -15.92
CA LYS A 123 0.24 -18.78 -17.07
C LYS A 123 1.36 -18.31 -17.98
N THR A 124 1.46 -17.01 -18.27
CA THR A 124 2.56 -16.49 -19.11
C THR A 124 3.92 -16.63 -18.45
N CYS A 125 4.01 -16.43 -17.12
CA CYS A 125 5.23 -16.66 -16.35
C CYS A 125 5.65 -18.13 -16.38
N ASP A 126 4.71 -19.06 -16.20
CA ASP A 126 5.00 -20.51 -16.26
C ASP A 126 5.47 -20.94 -17.65
N LEU A 127 4.86 -20.39 -18.69
CA LEU A 127 5.22 -20.69 -20.08
C LEU A 127 6.61 -20.13 -20.44
N GLN A 128 6.93 -18.93 -19.97
CA GLN A 128 8.28 -18.36 -20.10
C GLN A 128 9.30 -19.17 -19.31
N ARG A 129 8.96 -19.63 -18.10
CA ARG A 129 9.84 -20.46 -17.28
C ARG A 129 10.10 -21.83 -17.91
N GLY A 130 9.10 -22.41 -18.56
CA GLY A 130 9.24 -23.61 -19.39
C GLY A 130 10.17 -23.37 -20.58
N ARG A 131 10.00 -22.27 -21.31
CA ARG A 131 10.90 -21.90 -22.41
C ARG A 131 12.34 -21.68 -21.95
N ILE A 132 12.56 -21.05 -20.80
CA ILE A 132 13.91 -20.88 -20.23
C ILE A 132 14.51 -22.25 -19.89
N ALA A 133 13.73 -23.17 -19.32
CA ALA A 133 14.19 -24.53 -19.01
C ALA A 133 14.49 -25.35 -20.27
N ASP A 134 13.67 -25.22 -21.32
CA ASP A 134 13.91 -25.87 -22.61
C ASP A 134 15.14 -25.30 -23.33
N LEU A 135 15.32 -23.98 -23.28
CA LEU A 135 16.53 -23.33 -23.79
C LEU A 135 17.76 -23.78 -22.99
N GLN A 136 17.70 -23.85 -21.65
CA GLN A 136 18.78 -24.38 -20.83
C GLN A 136 19.09 -25.84 -21.12
N ARG A 137 18.08 -26.64 -21.50
CA ARG A 137 18.25 -28.04 -21.89
C ARG A 137 18.87 -28.18 -23.29
N GLN A 138 18.65 -27.19 -24.14
CA GLN A 138 19.31 -27.03 -25.44
C GLN A 138 20.67 -26.34 -25.34
N ILE A 139 21.10 -25.91 -24.15
CA ILE A 139 22.51 -25.60 -23.86
C ILE A 139 23.19 -26.95 -23.56
N PRO A 140 23.92 -27.56 -24.51
CA PRO A 140 24.73 -28.73 -24.19
C PRO A 140 25.71 -28.40 -23.07
N ALA A 141 25.98 -29.39 -22.20
CA ALA A 141 27.02 -29.36 -21.16
C ALA A 141 28.46 -29.31 -21.73
N GLU A 142 28.62 -28.76 -22.93
CA GLU A 142 29.87 -28.60 -23.66
C GLU A 142 30.16 -27.11 -23.82
N SER A 143 30.31 -26.43 -22.68
CA SER A 143 31.03 -25.16 -22.60
C SER A 143 31.71 -24.95 -21.23
N VAL A 144 31.87 -26.02 -20.45
CA VAL A 144 32.76 -26.01 -19.26
C VAL A 144 34.24 -26.02 -19.67
N GLY A 145 34.56 -25.94 -20.96
CA GLY A 145 35.93 -25.85 -21.44
C GLY A 145 36.03 -25.11 -22.75
N GLU A 146 35.66 -23.83 -22.82
CA GLU A 146 36.36 -22.97 -23.78
C GLU A 146 36.45 -21.55 -23.26
N ASP A 147 37.71 -21.09 -23.16
CA ASP A 147 38.13 -19.79 -22.67
C ASP A 147 37.24 -18.65 -23.15
N PRO A 148 36.98 -17.63 -22.30
CA PRO A 148 36.14 -16.51 -22.67
C PRO A 148 36.85 -15.70 -23.75
N LYS A 149 36.53 -15.95 -25.03
CA LYS A 149 36.97 -15.08 -26.13
C LYS A 149 36.40 -13.68 -25.85
N PRO A 150 37.25 -12.69 -25.56
CA PRO A 150 36.78 -11.37 -25.17
C PRO A 150 36.10 -10.74 -26.38
N TYR A 151 34.77 -10.60 -26.32
CA TYR A 151 33.98 -9.94 -27.34
C TYR A 151 34.30 -8.44 -27.33
N VAL A 152 35.32 -8.06 -28.09
CA VAL A 152 35.74 -6.66 -28.31
C VAL A 152 35.58 -6.22 -29.76
N GLY A 153 34.72 -6.87 -30.54
CA GLY A 153 34.49 -6.49 -31.94
C GLY A 153 33.94 -5.07 -32.12
N LEU A 154 33.06 -4.61 -31.23
CA LEU A 154 32.49 -3.25 -31.32
C LEU A 154 33.43 -2.16 -30.78
N LYS A 155 34.35 -2.50 -29.85
CA LYS A 155 35.37 -1.56 -29.36
C LYS A 155 36.51 -1.39 -30.36
N GLN A 156 36.89 -2.44 -31.09
CA GLN A 156 37.91 -2.38 -32.16
C GLN A 156 37.41 -1.67 -33.41
N LEU A 157 36.11 -1.74 -33.73
CA LEU A 157 35.53 -0.98 -34.85
C LEU A 157 35.40 0.51 -34.54
N LEU A 158 35.21 0.89 -33.28
CA LEU A 158 35.25 2.29 -32.84
C LEU A 158 36.69 2.82 -32.69
N THR A 159 37.65 1.95 -32.40
CA THR A 159 39.07 2.28 -32.22
C THR A 159 39.81 1.86 -33.48
N GLY A 160 39.64 2.63 -34.56
CA GLY A 160 40.19 2.30 -35.87
C GLY A 160 41.70 2.01 -35.83
N ASN A 161 42.07 0.73 -35.97
CA ASN A 161 43.38 0.32 -36.43
C ASN A 161 43.27 -1.07 -37.09
N SER A 162 43.30 -1.09 -38.42
CA SER A 162 43.34 -2.29 -39.24
C SER A 162 44.78 -2.57 -39.67
N ASP A 163 45.52 -3.32 -38.86
CA ASP A 163 46.81 -3.85 -39.30
C ASP A 163 46.57 -5.15 -40.07
N THR A 164 46.81 -5.04 -41.39
CA THR A 164 46.71 -6.08 -42.39
C THR A 164 47.93 -7.00 -42.33
N PRO A 165 47.81 -8.34 -42.22
CA PRO A 165 48.90 -9.23 -42.56
C PRO A 165 48.78 -9.61 -44.04
N ALA A 166 49.50 -8.90 -44.89
CA ALA A 166 49.70 -9.27 -46.29
C ALA A 166 50.68 -10.45 -46.36
N GLY A 167 50.15 -11.66 -46.51
CA GLY A 167 50.91 -12.87 -46.81
C GLY A 167 51.16 -13.00 -48.32
N ASP A 168 52.33 -12.52 -48.72
CA ASP A 168 53.30 -13.14 -49.66
C ASP A 168 52.79 -13.92 -50.88
N ARG A 169 53.08 -13.37 -52.07
CA ARG A 169 53.57 -14.13 -53.24
C ARG A 169 54.58 -13.29 -54.03
N THR A 170 55.84 -13.68 -53.96
CA THR A 170 56.91 -13.47 -54.97
C THR A 170 57.46 -14.84 -55.37
N PRO A 171 58.26 -15.00 -56.45
CA PRO A 171 58.78 -14.01 -57.41
C PRO A 171 58.15 -14.08 -58.82
#